data_AF-A0A5K0VAX3-F1
#
_entry.id   AF-A0A5K0VAX3-F1
#
_cell.length_a   1.000
_cell.length_b   1.000
_cell.length_c   1.000
_cell.angle_alpha   90.00
_cell.angle_beta   90.00
_cell.angle_gamma   90.00
#
_symmetry.space_group_name_H-M   'P 1'
#
loop_
_entity.id
_entity.type
_entity.pdbx_description
1 polymer ?
#
loop_
_entity_poly.entity_id
_entity_poly.type
_entity_poly.pdbx_seq_one_letter_code
_entity_poly.pdbx_strand_id
1 'polypeptide(L)' 'YPYNLDFDYGALGQLQHFSINNLGDPFIESNYGVHSRQFEVGVLDWFARLWELEKNEYWGYITNCGTEGNLHGILVG' A
#
# COMPACT_ATOMS: atom_id res chain seq x y z
N TYR A 1 -16.93 -11.98 12.47
CA TYR A 1 -16.19 -12.10 11.20
C TYR A 1 -15.44 -13.41 11.25
N PRO A 2 -15.68 -14.38 10.34
CA PRO A 2 -14.87 -15.58 10.30
C PRO A 2 -13.45 -15.20 9.88
N TYR A 3 -12.46 -15.52 10.72
CA TYR A 3 -11.06 -15.30 10.40
C TYR A 3 -10.55 -16.48 9.60
N ASN A 4 -9.97 -16.21 8.43
CA ASN A 4 -9.21 -17.22 7.75
C ASN A 4 -7.90 -17.44 8.53
N LEU A 5 -7.73 -18.64 9.09
CA LEU A 5 -6.53 -19.05 9.82
C LEU A 5 -5.61 -19.95 8.99
N ASP A 6 -5.97 -20.21 7.74
CA ASP A 6 -5.15 -20.96 6.80
C ASP A 6 -4.13 -20.01 6.13
N PHE A 7 -2.94 -19.94 6.74
CA PHE A 7 -1.86 -19.07 6.27
C PHE A 7 -0.97 -19.81 5.27
N ASP A 8 -1.25 -19.67 3.97
CA ASP A 8 -0.33 -20.08 2.91
C ASP A 8 0.40 -18.86 2.33
N TYR A 9 1.69 -18.75 2.66
CA TYR A 9 2.55 -17.68 2.16
C TYR A 9 3.22 -18.03 0.82
N GLY A 10 2.95 -19.20 0.20
CA GLY A 10 3.67 -19.80 -0.92
C GLY A 10 4.41 -18.83 -1.85
N ALA A 11 3.67 -18.11 -2.70
CA ALA A 11 4.25 -17.22 -3.71
C ALA A 11 5.04 -16.02 -3.15
N LEU A 12 4.74 -15.60 -1.92
CA LEU A 12 5.35 -14.43 -1.27
C LEU A 12 6.31 -14.80 -0.13
N GLY A 13 6.50 -16.09 0.15
CA GLY A 13 7.24 -16.56 1.32
C GLY A 13 8.69 -16.06 1.35
N GLN A 14 9.32 -15.91 0.18
CA GLN A 14 10.67 -15.39 0.07
C GLN A 14 10.80 -13.94 0.58
N LEU A 15 9.74 -13.14 0.52
CA LEU A 15 9.76 -11.74 0.98
C LEU A 15 9.88 -11.64 2.50
N GLN A 16 9.51 -12.69 3.24
CA GLN A 16 9.60 -12.73 4.70
C GLN A 16 11.04 -12.76 5.22
N HIS A 17 12.03 -12.96 4.35
CA HIS A 17 13.46 -12.89 4.70
C HIS A 17 14.01 -11.45 4.76
N PHE A 18 13.21 -10.45 4.39
CA PHE A 18 13.63 -9.05 4.34
C PHE A 18 12.81 -8.20 5.32
N SER A 19 13.46 -7.21 5.94
CA SER A 19 12.76 -6.18 6.71
C SER A 19 12.22 -5.10 5.77
N ILE A 20 11.18 -5.43 5.01
CA ILE A 20 10.57 -4.50 4.05
C ILE A 20 9.88 -3.36 4.81
N ASN A 21 10.17 -2.11 4.43
CA ASN A 21 9.54 -0.94 5.00
C ASN A 21 9.31 0.15 3.93
N ASN A 22 8.05 0.49 3.67
CA ASN A 22 7.67 1.59 2.77
C ASN A 22 7.65 2.91 3.54
N LEU A 23 8.82 3.30 4.07
CA LEU A 23 8.95 4.49 4.88
C LEU A 23 8.77 5.76 4.04
N GLY A 24 7.74 6.54 4.38
CA GLY A 24 7.48 7.85 3.82
C GLY A 24 6.43 7.83 2.72
N ASP A 25 6.46 8.86 1.88
CA ASP A 25 5.53 9.01 0.78
C ASP A 25 5.80 7.97 -0.34
N PRO A 26 4.77 7.30 -0.89
CA PRO A 26 4.95 6.29 -1.94
C PRO A 26 5.57 6.83 -3.24
N PHE A 27 5.39 8.12 -3.55
CA PHE A 27 5.83 8.79 -4.77
C PHE A 27 7.17 9.52 -4.63
N ILE A 28 7.67 9.71 -3.40
CA ILE A 28 8.94 10.39 -3.13
C ILE A 28 10.01 9.37 -2.73
N GLU A 29 11.18 9.42 -3.34
CA GLU A 29 12.29 8.52 -2.99
C GLU A 29 12.68 8.62 -1.50
N SER A 30 13.01 7.47 -0.91
CA SER A 30 13.30 7.30 0.52
C SER A 30 14.74 6.83 0.69
N ASN A 31 15.34 7.12 1.83
CA ASN A 31 16.70 6.68 2.15
C ASN A 31 16.77 5.21 2.60
N TYR A 32 15.63 4.55 2.79
CA TYR A 32 15.56 3.14 3.14
C TYR A 32 15.51 2.27 1.88
N GLY A 33 16.55 1.45 1.64
CA GLY A 33 16.69 0.70 0.38
C GLY A 33 15.88 -0.59 0.27
N VAL A 34 15.26 -1.08 1.37
CA VAL A 34 14.50 -2.33 1.39
C VAL A 34 13.01 -2.03 1.44
N HIS A 35 12.40 -1.70 0.31
CA HIS A 35 11.00 -1.29 0.22
C HIS A 35 10.28 -1.94 -0.97
N SER A 36 8.95 -1.96 -0.91
CA SER A 36 8.04 -2.45 -1.95
C SER A 36 7.19 -1.33 -2.58
N ARG A 37 7.56 -0.05 -2.41
CA ARG A 37 6.81 1.12 -2.90
C ARG A 37 6.34 1.05 -4.37
N GLN A 38 7.11 0.43 -5.27
CA GLN A 38 6.66 0.23 -6.65
C GLN A 38 5.39 -0.65 -6.75
N PHE A 39 5.27 -1.65 -5.87
CA PHE A 39 4.05 -2.46 -5.76
C PHE A 39 2.91 -1.67 -5.15
N GLU A 40 3.18 -0.85 -4.13
CA GLU A 40 2.19 0.05 -3.53
C GLU A 40 1.63 1.05 -4.55
N VAL A 41 2.49 1.75 -5.30
CA VAL A 41 2.07 2.63 -6.41
C VAL A 41 1.32 1.85 -7.49
N GLY A 42 1.73 0.60 -7.77
CA GLY A 42 1.01 -0.27 -8.72
C GLY A 42 -0.43 -0.59 -8.30
N VAL A 43 -0.68 -0.79 -6.99
CA VAL A 43 -2.02 -0.97 -6.45
C VAL A 43 -2.81 0.34 -6.50
N LEU A 44 -2.18 1.47 -6.17
CA LEU A 44 -2.82 2.79 -6.28
C LEU A 44 -3.21 3.10 -7.74
N ASP A 45 -2.33 2.86 -8.70
CA ASP A 45 -2.58 2.99 -10.15
C ASP A 45 -3.74 2.07 -10.61
N TRP A 46 -3.91 0.90 -9.98
CA TRP A 46 -5.03 0.01 -10.27
C TRP A 46 -6.37 0.60 -9.81
N PHE A 47 -6.44 1.11 -8.58
CA PHE A 47 -7.64 1.77 -8.06
C PHE A 47 -7.94 3.11 -8.75
N ALA A 48 -6.90 3.90 -9.06
CA ALA A 48 -7.05 5.16 -9.82
C ALA A 48 -7.72 4.90 -11.17
N ARG A 49 -7.28 3.86 -11.91
CA ARG A 49 -7.93 3.44 -13.15
C ARG A 49 -9.37 2.95 -12.93
N LEU A 50 -9.62 2.22 -11.85
CA LEU A 50 -10.98 1.74 -11.51
C LEU A 50 -11.95 2.90 -11.26
N TRP A 51 -11.46 4.02 -10.72
CA TRP A 51 -12.24 5.22 -10.41
C TRP A 51 -12.12 6.33 -11.46
N GLU A 52 -11.50 6.04 -12.60
CA GLU A 52 -11.35 7.00 -13.71
C GLU A 52 -10.60 8.29 -13.29
N LEU A 53 -9.63 8.16 -12.38
CA LEU A 53 -8.74 9.24 -11.98
C LEU A 53 -7.56 9.35 -12.95
N GLU A 54 -7.21 10.58 -13.32
CA GLU A 54 -6.02 10.85 -14.11
C GLU A 54 -4.75 10.55 -13.31
N LYS A 55 -3.71 10.00 -13.96
CA LYS A 55 -2.51 9.46 -13.29
C LYS A 55 -1.75 10.51 -12.44
N ASN A 56 -1.92 11.79 -12.74
CA ASN A 56 -1.26 12.89 -12.03
C ASN A 56 -2.21 13.69 -11.13
N GLU A 57 -3.47 13.24 -11.00
CA GLU A 57 -4.51 13.93 -10.24
C GLU A 57 -4.95 13.17 -8.98
N TYR A 58 -4.15 12.19 -8.56
CA TYR A 58 -4.41 11.43 -7.34
C TYR A 58 -3.19 11.37 -6.45
N TRP A 59 -3.44 11.24 -5.15
CA TRP A 59 -2.44 10.92 -4.14
C TRP A 59 -3.07 9.94 -3.15
N GLY A 60 -2.27 9.03 -2.62
CA GLY A 60 -2.71 8.05 -1.65
C GLY A 60 -1.58 7.11 -1.24
N TYR A 61 -1.87 6.22 -0.30
CA TYR A 61 -0.95 5.21 0.20
C TYR A 61 -1.74 3.98 0.68
N ILE A 62 -1.06 2.84 0.84
CA ILE A 62 -1.68 1.62 1.35
C ILE A 62 -1.78 1.69 2.87
N THR A 63 -3.00 1.62 3.39
CA THR A 63 -3.28 1.66 4.83
C THR A 63 -3.25 0.27 5.44
N ASN A 64 -3.04 0.21 6.75
CA ASN A 64 -3.08 -1.05 7.49
C ASN A 64 -4.50 -1.66 7.51
N CYS A 65 -5.52 -0.80 7.51
CA CYS A 65 -6.92 -1.21 7.36
C CYS A 65 -7.82 0.00 7.07
N GLY A 66 -9.11 -0.27 6.82
CA GLY A 66 -10.11 0.78 6.60
C GLY A 66 -10.29 1.75 7.77
N THR A 67 -9.97 1.37 9.02
CA THR A 67 -10.00 2.32 10.15
C THR A 67 -8.96 3.42 9.97
N GLU A 68 -7.73 3.06 9.60
CA GLU A 68 -6.68 4.04 9.32
C GLU A 68 -7.06 4.91 8.12
N GLY A 69 -7.57 4.30 7.04
CA GLY A 69 -8.03 5.05 5.87
C GLY A 69 -9.15 6.05 6.20
N ASN A 70 -10.12 5.66 7.02
CA ASN A 70 -11.18 6.56 7.48
C ASN A 70 -10.65 7.68 8.37
N LEU A 71 -9.74 7.38 9.30
CA LEU A 71 -9.12 8.39 10.16
C LEU A 71 -8.32 9.40 9.33
N HIS A 72 -7.55 8.92 8.35
CA HIS A 72 -6.82 9.78 7.44
C HIS A 72 -7.76 10.62 6.59
N GLY A 73 -8.84 10.03 6.06
CA GLY A 73 -9.87 10.75 5.29
C GLY A 73 -10.54 11.87 6.09
N ILE A 74 -10.82 11.66 7.38
CA ILE A 74 -11.34 12.72 8.27
C ILE A 74 -10.31 13.83 8.51
N LEU A 75 -9.02 13.48 8.57
CA LEU A 75 -7.95 14.46 8.79
C LEU A 75 -7.74 15.39 7.59
N VAL A 76 -7.86 14.86 6.37
CA VAL A 76 -7.56 15.61 5.12
C VAL A 76 -8.78 16.11 4.36
N GLY A 77 -9.98 15.62 4.69
CA GLY A 77 -11.24 15.89 4.01
C GLY A 77 -12.02 17.09 4.51
#